data_AF-A0A957TA01-F1
#
_entry.id   AF-A0A957TA01-F1
#
_cell.length_a   1.000
_cell.length_b   1.000
_cell.length_c   1.000
_cell.angle_alpha   90.00
_cell.angle_beta   90.00
_cell.angle_gamma   90.00
#
_symmetry.space_group_name_H-M   'P 1'
#
loop_
_entity.id
_entity.type
_entity.pdbx_description
1 polymer ?
#
loop_
_entity_poly.entity_id
_entity_poly.type
_entity_poly.pdbx_seq_one_letter_code
_entity_poly.pdbx_strand_id
1 'polypeptide(L)'
;MLVHPLPPKSHQRRKHEPTDDLRPYLYQIVGVDLTDVDGLDVVLIQQIIAEVGTDMRKWPTAKQFTSWLGLAPNNEISGGKVLRSKTKKIKSRANQAFRMAAQAVRNCDCALG
;
A
#
# COMPACT_ATOMS: atom_id res chain seq x y z
N MET A 1 -21.12 2.69 -16.45
CA MET A 1 -20.21 2.90 -15.30
C MET A 1 -20.58 4.24 -14.69
N LEU A 2 -21.12 4.28 -13.48
CA LEU A 2 -21.38 5.55 -12.79
C LEU A 2 -20.02 6.15 -12.42
N VAL A 3 -19.58 7.16 -13.16
CA VAL A 3 -18.38 7.92 -12.83
C VAL A 3 -18.77 8.82 -11.67
N HIS A 4 -18.53 8.37 -10.45
CA HIS A 4 -18.61 9.25 -9.30
C HIS A 4 -17.57 10.37 -9.48
N PRO A 5 -17.90 11.62 -9.14
CA PRO A 5 -16.94 12.71 -9.28
C PRO A 5 -15.76 12.48 -8.33
N LEU A 6 -14.54 12.74 -8.81
CA LEU A 6 -13.34 12.63 -7.99
C LEU A 6 -13.48 13.59 -6.78
N PRO A 7 -13.34 13.10 -5.54
CA PRO A 7 -13.43 13.95 -4.36
C PRO A 7 -12.31 15.01 -4.35
N PRO A 8 -12.50 16.14 -3.64
CA PRO A 8 -11.43 17.11 -3.44
C PRO A 8 -10.21 16.45 -2.79
N LYS A 9 -8.99 16.92 -3.10
CA LYS A 9 -7.79 16.43 -2.42
C LYS A 9 -7.86 16.82 -0.95
N SER A 10 -7.69 15.85 -0.04
CA SER A 10 -7.60 16.09 1.41
C SER A 10 -6.25 16.68 1.81
N HIS A 11 -5.19 16.36 1.06
CA HIS A 11 -3.82 16.79 1.36
C HIS A 11 -3.20 17.63 0.25
N GLN A 12 -2.23 18.47 0.65
CA GLN A 12 -1.45 19.26 -0.29
C GLN A 12 -0.54 18.38 -1.14
N ARG A 13 -0.28 18.85 -2.37
CA ARG A 13 0.63 18.23 -3.34
C ARG A 13 2.01 18.00 -2.71
N ARG A 14 2.57 16.79 -2.85
CA ARG A 14 3.92 16.50 -2.35
C ARG A 14 4.99 17.02 -3.32
N LYS A 15 6.18 17.35 -2.78
CA LYS A 15 7.30 17.95 -3.52
C LYS A 15 7.78 17.14 -4.74
N HIS A 16 7.55 15.82 -4.73
CA HIS A 16 7.95 14.89 -5.79
C HIS A 16 6.75 14.21 -6.49
N GLU A 17 5.55 14.79 -6.38
CA GLU A 17 4.39 14.27 -7.10
C GLU A 17 4.58 14.52 -8.62
N PRO A 18 4.38 13.50 -9.47
CA PRO A 18 4.53 13.62 -10.92
C PRO A 18 3.80 14.83 -11.50
N THR A 19 4.32 15.38 -12.59
CA THR A 19 3.70 16.52 -13.28
C THR A 19 2.36 16.13 -13.90
N ASP A 20 2.24 14.89 -14.38
CA ASP A 20 1.00 14.33 -14.88
C ASP A 20 0.11 13.88 -13.71
N ASP A 21 -1.13 14.37 -13.68
CA ASP A 21 -2.10 14.01 -12.65
C ASP A 21 -2.64 12.60 -12.93
N LEU A 22 -2.04 11.59 -12.29
CA LEU A 22 -2.45 10.19 -12.44
C LEU A 22 -3.63 9.82 -11.53
N ARG A 23 -3.98 10.66 -10.55
CA ARG A 23 -5.07 10.42 -9.59
C ARG A 23 -6.42 10.13 -10.24
N PRO A 24 -6.88 10.86 -11.29
CA PRO A 24 -8.15 10.57 -11.94
C PRO A 24 -8.20 9.18 -12.58
N TYR A 25 -7.10 8.72 -13.18
CA TYR A 25 -7.02 7.41 -13.82
C TYR A 25 -7.03 6.28 -12.77
N LEU A 26 -6.28 6.44 -11.68
CA LEU A 26 -6.30 5.49 -10.58
C LEU A 26 -7.68 5.39 -9.93
N TYR A 27 -8.37 6.53 -9.79
CA TYR A 27 -9.75 6.56 -9.30
C TYR A 27 -10.72 5.86 -10.25
N GLN A 28 -10.57 6.00 -11.57
CA GLN A 28 -11.40 5.26 -12.54
C GLN A 28 -11.17 3.74 -12.50
N ILE A 29 -9.93 3.31 -12.23
CA ILE A 29 -9.57 1.89 -12.17
C ILE A 29 -10.09 1.23 -10.89
N VAL A 30 -9.93 1.90 -9.74
CA VAL A 30 -10.25 1.33 -8.42
C VAL A 30 -11.67 1.67 -7.97
N GLY A 31 -12.23 2.80 -8.42
CA GLY A 31 -13.51 3.35 -7.98
C GLY A 31 -13.48 4.06 -6.63
N VAL A 32 -12.34 4.04 -5.94
CA VAL A 32 -12.11 4.69 -4.64
C VAL A 32 -10.83 5.50 -4.71
N ASP A 33 -10.83 6.65 -4.06
CA ASP A 33 -9.64 7.49 -4.00
C ASP A 33 -8.67 7.00 -2.91
N LEU A 34 -7.67 6.24 -3.33
CA LEU A 34 -6.62 5.72 -2.43
C LEU A 34 -5.63 6.80 -1.98
N THR A 35 -5.61 7.98 -2.60
CA THR A 35 -4.74 9.09 -2.19
C THR A 35 -5.20 9.77 -0.91
N ASP A 36 -6.42 9.47 -0.46
CA ASP A 36 -6.98 9.96 0.80
C ASP A 36 -6.41 9.25 2.04
N VAL A 37 -5.71 8.13 1.84
CA VAL A 37 -5.04 7.42 2.93
C VAL A 37 -3.69 8.08 3.22
N ASP A 38 -3.50 8.50 4.46
CA ASP A 38 -2.23 9.08 4.92
C ASP A 38 -1.03 8.20 4.55
N GLY A 39 0.05 8.86 4.12
CA GLY A 39 1.28 8.19 3.72
C GLY A 39 1.28 7.56 2.33
N LEU A 40 0.11 7.33 1.70
CA LEU A 40 0.05 6.92 0.29
C LEU A 40 0.16 8.13 -0.64
N ASP A 41 0.90 7.93 -1.72
CA ASP A 41 1.06 8.89 -2.81
C ASP A 41 0.65 8.19 -4.11
N VAL A 42 0.27 8.97 -5.12
CA VAL A 42 -0.14 8.55 -6.45
C VAL A 42 0.84 7.52 -7.04
N VAL A 43 2.15 7.76 -6.87
CA VAL A 43 3.21 6.85 -7.35
C VAL A 43 3.21 5.52 -6.59
N LEU A 44 3.04 5.54 -5.27
CA LEU A 44 3.00 4.32 -4.45
C LEU A 44 1.76 3.49 -4.80
N ILE A 45 0.62 4.16 -4.97
CA ILE A 45 -0.64 3.53 -5.35
C ILE A 45 -0.51 2.88 -6.73
N GLN A 46 0.07 3.58 -7.71
CA GLN A 46 0.35 3.01 -9.03
C GLN A 46 1.23 1.75 -8.93
N GLN A 47 2.30 1.78 -8.12
CA GLN A 47 3.18 0.63 -7.92
C GLN A 47 2.44 -0.56 -7.30
N ILE A 48 1.61 -0.30 -6.29
CA ILE A 48 0.79 -1.32 -5.62
C ILE A 48 -0.19 -1.93 -6.62
N ILE A 49 -0.94 -1.12 -7.36
CA ILE A 49 -1.93 -1.61 -8.34
C ILE A 49 -1.24 -2.37 -9.48
N ALA A 50 -0.09 -1.90 -9.97
CA ALA A 50 0.64 -2.56 -11.04
C ALA A 50 1.14 -3.96 -10.67
N GLU A 51 1.47 -4.20 -9.38
CA GLU A 51 1.98 -5.50 -8.93
C GLU A 51 0.88 -6.41 -8.35
N VAL A 52 -0.06 -5.85 -7.59
CA VAL A 52 -1.11 -6.62 -6.90
C VAL A 52 -2.33 -6.84 -7.82
N GLY A 53 -2.65 -5.82 -8.63
CA GLY A 53 -3.93 -5.68 -9.32
C GLY A 53 -5.03 -5.14 -8.40
N THR A 54 -6.25 -5.09 -8.91
CA THR A 54 -7.45 -4.61 -8.19
C THR A 54 -8.22 -5.74 -7.50
N ASP A 55 -8.01 -6.99 -7.90
CA ASP A 55 -8.74 -8.12 -7.33
C ASP A 55 -8.09 -8.63 -6.04
N MET A 56 -8.68 -8.27 -4.90
CA MET A 56 -8.24 -8.70 -3.57
C MET A 56 -8.74 -10.10 -3.19
N ARG A 57 -9.67 -10.71 -3.96
CA ARG A 57 -10.24 -12.05 -3.65
C ARG A 57 -9.20 -13.18 -3.75
N LYS A 58 -8.04 -12.89 -4.34
CA LYS A 58 -6.88 -13.80 -4.39
C LYS A 58 -6.40 -14.20 -2.99
N TRP A 59 -6.67 -13.36 -1.98
CA TRP A 59 -6.34 -13.65 -0.58
C TRP A 59 -7.61 -13.69 0.28
N PRO A 60 -7.93 -14.83 0.91
CA PRO A 60 -9.04 -14.94 1.85
C PRO A 60 -9.02 -13.95 3.02
N THR A 61 -7.82 -13.52 3.47
CA THR A 61 -7.69 -12.56 4.58
C THR A 61 -6.55 -11.57 4.35
N ALA A 62 -6.64 -10.40 4.99
CA ALA A 62 -5.57 -9.39 4.98
C ALA A 62 -4.25 -9.94 5.57
N LYS A 63 -4.31 -10.90 6.51
CA LYS A 63 -3.11 -11.56 7.06
C LYS A 63 -2.36 -12.35 5.99
N GLN A 64 -3.08 -13.03 5.11
CA GLN A 64 -2.48 -13.79 4.01
C GLN A 64 -1.89 -12.84 2.95
N PHE A 65 -2.56 -11.73 2.67
CA PHE A 65 -2.02 -10.70 1.78
C PHE A 65 -0.71 -10.10 2.30
N THR A 66 -0.67 -9.70 3.58
CA THR A 66 0.55 -9.12 4.19
C THR A 66 1.68 -10.14 4.35
N SER A 67 1.35 -11.42 4.56
CA SER A 67 2.33 -12.52 4.55
C SER A 67 2.87 -12.79 3.13
N TRP A 68 2.02 -12.79 2.10
CA TRP A 68 2.42 -12.91 0.70
C TRP A 68 3.32 -11.77 0.25
N LEU A 69 2.98 -10.54 0.63
CA LEU A 69 3.82 -9.37 0.44
C LEU A 69 5.10 -9.42 1.27
N GLY A 70 5.30 -10.38 2.18
CA GLY A 70 6.48 -10.43 3.04
C GLY A 70 6.61 -9.22 3.99
N LEU A 71 5.49 -8.58 4.35
CA LEU A 71 5.45 -7.53 5.38
C LEU A 71 5.39 -8.15 6.78
N ALA A 72 4.67 -9.27 6.92
CA ALA A 72 4.58 -10.01 8.16
C ALA A 72 5.94 -10.67 8.53
N PRO A 73 6.23 -10.83 9.83
CA PRO A 73 7.40 -11.57 10.28
C PRO A 73 7.30 -13.05 9.86
N ASN A 74 8.42 -13.62 9.42
CA ASN A 74 8.52 -15.05 9.14
C ASN A 74 9.10 -15.76 10.38
N ASN A 75 8.23 -16.49 11.10
CA ASN A 75 8.62 -17.25 12.28
C ASN A 75 9.04 -18.68 11.87
N GLU A 76 10.31 -19.00 12.07
CA GLU A 76 10.85 -20.35 11.90
C GLU A 76 10.71 -21.11 13.23
N ILE A 77 9.79 -22.08 13.28
CA ILE A 77 9.44 -22.82 14.49
C ILE A 77 9.88 -24.27 14.34
N SER A 78 10.63 -24.78 15.32
CA SER A 78 10.99 -26.19 15.43
C SER A 78 10.85 -26.65 16.89
N GLY A 79 10.27 -27.83 17.11
CA GLY A 79 10.04 -28.37 18.45
C GLY A 79 9.23 -27.45 19.37
N GLY A 80 8.32 -26.64 18.81
CA GLY A 80 7.51 -25.67 19.57
C GLY A 80 8.23 -24.37 19.98
N LYS A 81 9.49 -24.18 19.60
CA LYS A 81 10.26 -22.96 19.88
C LYS A 81 10.50 -22.15 18.60
N VAL A 82 10.37 -20.83 18.71
CA VAL A 82 10.74 -19.90 17.62
C VAL A 82 12.26 -19.81 17.57
N LEU A 83 12.86 -20.35 16.51
CA LEU A 83 14.29 -20.27 16.26
C LEU A 83 14.70 -18.91 15.67
N ARG A 84 13.83 -18.34 14.83
CA ARG A 84 14.05 -17.05 14.17
C ARG A 84 12.74 -16.36 13.86
N SER A 85 12.70 -15.04 14.05
CA SER A 85 11.58 -14.19 13.64
C SER A 85 12.14 -12.97 12.92
N LYS A 86 12.21 -13.04 11.59
CA LYS A 86 12.67 -11.93 10.73
C LYS A 86 11.72 -11.77 9.57
N THR A 87 11.54 -10.54 9.09
CA THR A 87 10.79 -10.30 7.85
C THR A 87 11.48 -11.01 6.69
N LYS A 88 10.69 -11.65 5.81
CA LYS A 88 11.21 -12.37 4.65
C LYS A 88 11.85 -11.38 3.67
N LYS A 89 13.08 -11.67 3.23
CA LYS A 89 13.72 -10.89 2.15
C LYS A 89 13.10 -11.31 0.82
N ILE A 90 12.23 -10.47 0.27
CA ILE A 90 11.63 -10.67 -1.06
C ILE A 90 11.89 -9.46 -1.96
N LYS A 91 11.88 -9.67 -3.28
CA LYS A 91 11.93 -8.60 -4.28
C LYS A 91 10.50 -8.29 -4.72
N SER A 92 9.87 -7.29 -4.07
CA SER A 92 8.51 -6.84 -4.39
C SER A 92 8.46 -5.31 -4.30
N ARG A 93 7.96 -4.66 -5.35
CA ARG A 93 7.77 -3.20 -5.38
C ARG A 93 6.60 -2.80 -4.50
N ALA A 94 5.54 -3.59 -4.48
CA ALA A 94 4.41 -3.41 -3.56
C ALA A 94 4.86 -3.47 -2.09
N ASN A 95 5.70 -4.44 -1.70
CA ASN A 95 6.29 -4.48 -0.35
C ASN A 95 7.03 -3.17 -0.04
N GLN A 96 7.89 -2.72 -0.95
CA GLN A 96 8.65 -1.49 -0.77
C GLN A 96 7.75 -0.26 -0.67
N ALA A 97 6.71 -0.19 -1.49
CA ALA A 97 5.72 0.88 -1.49
C ALA A 97 5.01 0.98 -0.13
N PHE A 98 4.53 -0.15 0.42
CA PHE A 98 3.93 -0.16 1.75
C PHE A 98 4.90 0.24 2.87
N ARG A 99 6.19 -0.14 2.76
CA ARG A 99 7.21 0.27 3.74
C ARG A 99 7.47 1.78 3.68
N MET A 100 7.52 2.36 2.48
CA MET A 100 7.66 3.82 2.31
C MET A 100 6.42 4.54 2.85
N ALA A 101 5.23 4.03 2.57
CA ALA A 101 3.98 4.58 3.08
C ALA A 101 3.95 4.58 4.62
N ALA A 102 4.29 3.45 5.25
CA ALA A 102 4.37 3.34 6.70
C ALA A 102 5.40 4.30 7.32
N GLN A 103 6.54 4.51 6.65
CA GLN A 103 7.54 5.46 7.12
C GLN A 103 7.09 6.92 6.94
N ALA A 104 6.29 7.21 5.91
CA ALA A 104 5.70 8.52 5.70
C ALA A 104 4.61 8.81 6.73
N VAL A 105 3.75 7.82 7.01
CA VAL A 105 2.75 7.89 8.09
C VAL A 105 3.43 8.25 9.39
N ARG A 106 4.40 7.44 9.84
CA ARG A 106 5.16 7.64 11.08
C ARG A 106 5.74 9.05 11.31
N ASN A 107 5.93 9.81 10.23
CA ASN A 107 6.52 11.14 10.26
C ASN A 107 5.48 12.26 10.01
N CYS A 108 4.20 11.94 9.82
CA CYS A 108 3.09 12.89 9.71
C CYS A 108 2.34 13.06 11.04
N ASP A 109 1.75 14.23 11.23
CA ASP A 109 0.74 14.44 12.26
C ASP A 109 -0.62 14.02 11.70
N CYS A 110 -0.93 12.74 11.86
CA CYS A 110 -2.06 12.06 11.25
C CYS A 110 -2.57 10.97 12.22
N ALA A 111 -3.84 10.55 12.10
CA ALA A 111 -4.43 9.58 13.04
C ALA A 111 -3.75 8.20 13.03
N LEU A 112 -2.98 7.91 11.96
CA LEU A 112 -2.22 6.67 11.80
C LEU A 112 -0.81 6.72 12.43
N GLY A 113 -0.39 7.91 12.91
CA GLY A 113 0.74 8.12 13.82
C GLY A 113 2.02 8.63 13.18
#